data_AF-A0A419DM58-F1
#
_entry.id   AF-A0A419DM58-F1
#
_cell.length_a   1.000
_cell.length_b   1.000
_cell.length_c   1.000
_cell.angle_alpha   90.00
_cell.angle_beta   90.00
_cell.angle_gamma   90.00
#
_symmetry.space_group_name_H-M   'P 1'
#
loop_
_entity.id
_entity.type
_entity.pdbx_description
1 polymer ?
#
loop_
_entity_poly.entity_id
_entity_poly.type
_entity_poly.pdbx_seq_one_letter_code
_entity_poly.pdbx_strand_id
1 'polypeptide(L)' 'MGKARTDKLGQMNVLKSRMQLLCHTIDSLDETSDIEDLERLAASLDQLKAKVLRYAKDMKEHEESESGS' A
#
# COMPACT_ATOMS: atom_id res chain seq x y z
N MET A 1 13.51 19.88 1.44
CA MET A 1 13.33 19.09 0.19
C MET A 1 13.91 17.66 0.24
N GLY A 2 15.08 17.39 0.84
CA GLY A 2 15.65 16.02 0.87
C GLY A 2 14.85 14.98 1.68
N LYS A 3 14.34 15.34 2.87
CA LYS A 3 13.55 14.42 3.72
C LYS A 3 12.23 13.97 3.08
N ALA A 4 11.47 14.90 2.48
CA ALA A 4 10.20 14.59 1.82
C ALA A 4 10.36 13.65 0.60
N ARG A 5 11.43 13.84 -0.19
CA ARG A 5 11.75 12.94 -1.32
C ARG A 5 12.13 11.53 -0.84
N THR A 6 12.92 11.43 0.23
CA THR A 6 13.28 10.15 0.84
C THR A 6 12.06 9.42 1.40
N ASP A 7 11.13 10.16 2.02
CA ASP A 7 9.89 9.60 2.55
C ASP A 7 8.98 9.07 1.43
N LYS A 8 8.76 9.87 0.37
CA LYS A 8 7.96 9.44 -0.80
C LYS A 8 8.52 8.18 -1.47
N LEU A 9 9.84 8.11 -1.68
CA LEU A 9 10.46 6.91 -2.26
C LEU A 9 10.28 5.68 -1.34
N GLY A 10 10.46 5.87 -0.04
CA GLY A 10 10.23 4.81 0.96
C GLY A 10 8.79 4.30 0.95
N GLN A 11 7.81 5.21 0.96
CA GLN A 11 6.38 4.88 0.87
C GLN A 11 6.05 4.09 -0.40
N MET A 12 6.57 4.50 -1.56
CA MET A 12 6.34 3.78 -2.82
C MET A 12 6.96 2.38 -2.81
N ASN A 13 8.16 2.23 -2.24
CA ASN A 13 8.80 0.93 -2.10
C ASN A 13 8.00 -0.03 -1.18
N VAL A 14 7.39 0.50 -0.13
CA VAL A 14 6.49 -0.29 0.74
C VAL A 14 5.27 -0.78 -0.04
N LEU A 15 4.60 0.09 -0.80
CA LEU A 15 3.43 -0.31 -1.61
C LEU A 15 3.80 -1.37 -2.65
N LYS A 16 4.92 -1.18 -3.35
CA LYS A 16 5.42 -2.14 -4.36
C LYS A 16 5.68 -3.52 -3.73
N SER A 17 6.40 -3.55 -2.61
CA SER A 17 6.72 -4.81 -1.92
C SER A 17 5.46 -5.54 -1.45
N ARG A 18 4.45 -4.80 -0.95
CA ARG A 18 3.18 -5.39 -0.52
C ARG A 18 2.36 -5.93 -1.67
N MET A 19 2.34 -5.21 -2.81
CA MET A 19 1.66 -5.70 -4.01
C MET A 19 2.33 -6.98 -4.54
N GLN A 20 3.66 -7.05 -4.56
CA GLN A 20 4.38 -8.26 -4.97
C GLN A 20 4.01 -9.46 -4.10
N LEU A 21 3.91 -9.27 -2.78
CA LEU A 21 3.46 -10.33 -1.88
C LEU A 21 2.03 -10.76 -2.18
N LEU A 22 1.12 -9.81 -2.42
CA LEU A 22 -0.27 -10.11 -2.79
C LEU A 22 -0.38 -10.87 -4.11
N CYS A 23 0.42 -10.52 -5.12
CA CYS A 23 0.49 -11.28 -6.36
C CYS A 23 0.91 -12.72 -6.08
N HIS A 24 1.96 -12.94 -5.29
CA HIS A 24 2.37 -14.29 -4.89
C HIS A 24 1.29 -15.05 -4.11
N THR A 25 0.54 -14.37 -3.23
CA THR A 25 -0.59 -14.99 -2.52
C THR A 25 -1.69 -15.42 -3.49
N ILE A 26 -2.04 -14.57 -4.46
CA ILE A 26 -3.04 -14.89 -5.48
C ILE A 26 -2.56 -16.06 -6.35
N ASP A 27 -1.29 -16.05 -6.77
CA ASP A 27 -0.69 -17.12 -7.57
C ASP A 27 -0.64 -18.46 -6.82
N SER A 28 -0.66 -18.43 -5.48
CA SER A 28 -0.70 -19.64 -4.65
C SER A 28 -2.10 -20.19 -4.38
N LEU A 29 -3.16 -19.47 -4.76
CA LEU A 29 -4.52 -19.97 -4.62
C LEU A 29 -4.81 -21.05 -5.67
N ASP A 30 -5.46 -22.12 -5.23
CA ASP A 30 -5.82 -23.27 -6.05
C ASP A 30 -7.17 -23.89 -5.61
N GLU A 31 -7.55 -25.03 -6.18
CA GLU A 31 -8.79 -25.73 -5.83
C GLU A 31 -8.87 -26.22 -4.38
N THR A 32 -7.76 -26.23 -3.65
CA THR A 32 -7.69 -26.68 -2.24
C THR A 32 -7.77 -25.52 -1.24
N SER A 33 -7.68 -24.28 -1.72
CA SER A 33 -7.76 -23.08 -0.89
C SER A 33 -9.12 -22.97 -0.18
N ASP A 34 -9.09 -22.51 1.07
CA ASP A 34 -10.29 -22.46 1.91
C ASP A 34 -10.80 -21.03 2.17
N ILE A 35 -11.87 -20.92 2.96
CA ILE A 35 -12.47 -19.63 3.32
C ILE A 35 -11.47 -18.75 4.07
N GLU A 36 -10.64 -19.34 4.93
CA GLU A 36 -9.68 -18.55 5.72
C GLU A 36 -8.59 -17.96 4.81
N ASP A 37 -8.17 -18.67 3.77
CA ASP A 37 -7.23 -18.13 2.77
C ASP A 37 -7.80 -16.90 2.07
N LEU A 38 -9.07 -16.95 1.70
CA LEU A 38 -9.77 -15.82 1.08
C LEU A 38 -9.96 -14.66 2.05
N GLU A 39 -10.29 -14.93 3.32
CA GLU A 39 -10.38 -13.91 4.37
C GLU A 39 -9.03 -13.25 4.64
N ARG A 40 -7.94 -14.03 4.67
CA ARG A 40 -6.56 -13.52 4.80
C ARG A 40 -6.17 -12.63 3.60
N LEU A 41 -6.53 -13.02 2.39
CA LEU A 41 -6.32 -12.21 1.19
C LEU A 41 -7.11 -10.90 1.24
N ALA A 42 -8.40 -10.96 1.59
CA ALA A 42 -9.26 -9.79 1.72
C ALA A 42 -8.72 -8.79 2.75
N ALA A 43 -8.32 -9.26 3.93
CA ALA A 43 -7.71 -8.42 4.96
C ALA A 43 -6.41 -7.75 4.47
N SER A 44 -5.59 -8.47 3.70
CA SER A 44 -4.35 -7.95 3.15
C SER A 44 -4.59 -6.87 2.08
N LEU A 45 -5.63 -7.04 1.24
CA LEU A 45 -6.07 -6.04 0.27
C LEU A 45 -6.58 -4.77 0.95
N ASP A 46 -7.38 -4.89 2.00
CA ASP A 46 -7.89 -3.75 2.76
C ASP A 46 -6.76 -2.96 3.44
N GLN A 47 -5.76 -3.67 4.00
CA GLN A 47 -4.57 -3.04 4.56
C GLN A 47 -3.76 -2.28 3.49
N LEU A 48 -3.61 -2.84 2.28
CA LEU A 48 -2.94 -2.15 1.18
C LEU A 48 -3.73 -0.90 0.78
N LYS A 49 -5.05 -1.02 0.60
CA LYS A 49 -5.95 0.10 0.28
C LYS A 49 -5.82 1.22 1.31
N ALA A 50 -5.85 0.90 2.60
CA ALA A 50 -5.71 1.88 3.68
C ALA A 50 -4.37 2.63 3.60
N LYS A 51 -3.26 1.94 3.30
CA LYS A 51 -1.95 2.58 3.12
C LYS A 51 -1.90 3.49 1.90
N VAL A 52 -2.45 3.05 0.76
CA VAL A 52 -2.52 3.87 -0.45
C VAL A 52 -3.28 5.17 -0.17
N LEU A 53 -4.46 5.07 0.45
CA LEU A 53 -5.29 6.24 0.78
C LEU A 53 -4.58 7.17 1.76
N ARG A 54 -3.90 6.62 2.76
CA ARG A 54 -3.12 7.42 3.71
C ARG A 54 -1.99 8.18 3.02
N TYR A 55 -1.17 7.50 2.21
CA TYR A 55 -0.06 8.16 1.52
C TYR A 55 -0.54 9.21 0.52
N ALA A 56 -1.67 8.97 -0.17
CA ALA A 56 -2.28 9.98 -1.03
C ALA A 56 -2.71 11.23 -0.23
N LYS A 57 -3.33 11.02 0.95
CA LYS A 57 -3.70 12.10 1.85
C LYS A 57 -2.47 12.88 2.36
N ASP A 58 -1.46 12.16 2.85
CA ASP A 58 -0.22 12.76 3.36
C ASP A 58 0.48 13.61 2.27
N MET A 59 0.46 13.16 1.01
CA MET A 59 0.99 13.95 -0.13
C MET A 59 0.18 15.22 -0.40
N LYS A 60 -1.15 15.13 -0.37
CA LYS A 60 -2.04 16.29 -0.58
C LYS A 60 -1.83 17.35 0.50
N GLU A 61 -1.74 16.94 1.76
CA GLU A 61 -1.49 17.84 2.89
C GLU A 61 -0.12 18.52 2.79
N HIS A 62 0.91 17.80 2.31
CA HIS A 62 2.23 18.37 2.05
C HIS A 62 2.20 19.41 0.92
N GLU A 63 1.52 19.15 -0.19
CA GLU A 63 1.39 20.09 -1.31
C GLU A 63 0.63 21.36 -0.90
N GLU A 64 -0.45 21.23 -0.12
CA GLU A 64 -1.22 22.37 0.40
C GLU A 64 -0.40 23.23 1.38
N SER A 65 0.45 22.59 2.20
CA SER A 65 1.33 23.29 3.15
C SER A 65 2.45 24.08 2.47
N GLU A 66 3.00 23.57 1.35
CA GLU A 66 4.02 24.26 0.56
C GLU A 66 3.45 25.37 -0.34
N SER A 67 2.16 25.30 -0.69
CA SER A 67 1.47 26.30 -1.55
C SER A 67 0.95 27.53 -0.80
N GLY A 68 0.77 27.41 0.53
CA GLY A 68 0.27 28.47 1.41
C GLY A 68 1.34 29.27 2.15
N SER A 69 2.63 29.05 1.85
CA SER A 69 3.78 29.75 2.44
C SER A 69 4.45 30.72 1.47
#